data_AF-A0A511NAD5-F1
#
_entry.id   AF-A0A511NAD5-F1
#
_cell.length_a   1.000
_cell.length_b   1.000
_cell.length_c   1.000
_cell.angle_alpha   90.00
_cell.angle_beta   90.00
_cell.angle_gamma   90.00
#
_symmetry.space_group_name_H-M   'P 1'
#
loop_
_entity.id
_entity.type
_entity.pdbx_description
1 polymer ?
#
loop_
_entity_poly.entity_id
_entity_poly.type
_entity_poly.pdbx_seq_one_letter_code
_entity_poly.pdbx_strand_id
1 'polypeptide(L)' 'MPNLEEQLIDQIRTRMRHQKRTQKDLGQQISPDSKNPGQVINQYLQGQKPLVTHTLLKVLQALGARRITIHWEDEPHI' A
#
# COMPACT_ATOMS: atom_id res chain seq x y z
N MET A 1 1.51 -17.80 7.67
CA MET A 1 0.60 -16.94 6.87
C MET A 1 1.14 -15.53 6.91
N PRO A 2 1.11 -14.79 5.79
CA PRO A 2 1.60 -13.41 5.77
C PRO A 2 0.81 -12.55 6.77
N ASN A 3 1.49 -11.61 7.43
CA ASN A 3 0.87 -10.72 8.40
C ASN A 3 -0.09 -9.72 7.71
N LEU A 4 -0.93 -9.02 8.48
CA LEU A 4 -1.95 -8.11 7.92
C LEU A 4 -1.36 -7.04 6.98
N GLU A 5 -0.15 -6.56 7.29
CA GLU A 5 0.53 -5.53 6.49
C GLU A 5 1.12 -6.11 5.19
N GLU A 6 1.69 -7.30 5.22
CA GLU A 6 2.14 -8.02 4.01
C GLU A 6 0.97 -8.28 3.05
N GLN A 7 -0.19 -8.69 3.57
CA GLN A 7 -1.41 -8.88 2.77
C GLN A 7 -1.89 -7.55 2.15
N LEU A 8 -1.67 -6.43 2.84
CA LEU A 8 -2.00 -5.10 2.34
C LEU A 8 -1.05 -4.68 1.22
N ILE A 9 0.26 -4.88 1.41
CA ILE A 9 1.30 -4.62 0.40
C ILE A 9 1.00 -5.39 -0.89
N ASP A 10 0.62 -6.66 -0.78
CA ASP A 10 0.33 -7.49 -1.96
C ASP A 10 -0.91 -7.03 -2.73
N GLN A 11 -1.94 -6.54 -2.03
CA GLN A 11 -3.11 -5.91 -2.67
C GLN A 11 -2.71 -4.63 -3.42
N ILE A 12 -1.86 -3.80 -2.84
CA ILE A 12 -1.35 -2.58 -3.49
C ILE A 12 -0.51 -2.94 -4.73
N ARG A 13 0.41 -3.89 -4.62
CA ARG A 13 1.23 -4.37 -5.77
C ARG A 13 0.35 -4.89 -6.90
N THR A 14 -0.68 -5.66 -6.56
CA THR A 14 -1.64 -6.19 -7.53
C THR A 14 -2.38 -5.05 -8.24
N ARG A 15 -2.85 -4.06 -7.49
CA ARG A 15 -3.52 -2.88 -8.04
C ARG A 15 -2.61 -2.08 -8.96
N MET A 16 -1.36 -1.85 -8.58
CA MET A 16 -0.38 -1.15 -9.41
C MET A 16 -0.19 -1.85 -10.76
N ARG A 17 -0.08 -3.18 -10.77
CA ARG A 17 0.02 -3.97 -12.01
C ARG A 17 -1.23 -3.83 -12.87
N HIS A 18 -2.42 -3.92 -12.28
CA HIS A 18 -3.69 -3.77 -13.01
C HIS A 18 -3.81 -2.40 -13.68
N GLN A 19 -3.41 -1.33 -12.99
CA GLN A 19 -3.42 0.03 -13.55
C GLN A 19 -2.17 0.38 -14.38
N LYS A 20 -1.24 -0.56 -14.58
CA LYS A 20 0.06 -0.33 -15.24
C LYS A 20 0.85 0.85 -14.65
N ARG A 21 0.69 1.11 -13.35
CA ARG A 21 1.39 2.19 -12.63
C ARG A 21 2.76 1.73 -12.16
N THR A 22 3.77 2.57 -12.34
CA THR A 22 5.11 2.32 -11.80
C THR A 22 5.25 2.84 -10.37
N GLN A 23 6.28 2.37 -9.64
CA GLN A 23 6.63 2.94 -8.33
C GLN A 23 6.97 4.43 -8.41
N LYS A 24 7.55 4.87 -9.53
CA LYS A 24 7.85 6.29 -9.77
C LYS A 24 6.56 7.10 -9.89
N ASP A 25 5.58 6.63 -10.65
CA ASP A 25 4.29 7.32 -10.83
C ASP A 25 3.56 7.48 -9.49
N LEU A 26 3.43 6.37 -8.75
CA LEU A 26 2.79 6.38 -7.44
C LEU A 26 3.57 7.25 -6.44
N GLY A 27 4.90 7.21 -6.49
CA GLY A 27 5.75 8.00 -5.62
C GLY A 27 5.67 9.49 -5.89
N GLN A 28 5.54 9.87 -7.16
CA GLN A 28 5.36 11.26 -7.56
C GLN A 28 4.00 11.80 -7.08
N GLN A 29 2.96 10.97 -7.06
CA GLN A 29 1.65 11.34 -6.55
C GLN A 29 1.64 11.51 -5.03
N ILE A 30 2.31 10.63 -4.30
CA ILE A 30 2.29 10.61 -2.82
C ILE A 30 3.34 11.55 -2.22
N SER A 31 4.45 11.78 -2.91
CA SER A 31 5.56 12.62 -2.45
C SER A 31 6.14 13.42 -3.62
N PRO A 32 5.39 14.43 -4.11
CA PRO A 32 5.74 15.18 -5.33
C PRO A 32 7.08 15.91 -5.22
N ASP A 33 7.44 16.38 -4.02
CA ASP A 33 8.68 17.11 -3.77
C ASP A 33 9.89 16.20 -3.49
N SER A 34 9.70 14.87 -3.51
CA SER A 34 10.78 13.93 -3.28
C SER A 34 11.78 13.94 -4.42
N LYS A 35 13.08 13.99 -4.10
CA LYS A 35 14.14 13.80 -5.08
C LYS A 35 14.17 12.39 -5.67
N ASN A 36 13.63 11.40 -4.95
CA ASN A 36 13.60 9.98 -5.33
C ASN A 36 12.24 9.34 -5.01
N PRO A 37 11.17 9.72 -5.72
CA PRO A 37 9.79 9.29 -5.43
C PRO A 37 9.61 7.76 -5.50
N GLY A 38 10.23 7.11 -6.49
CA GLY A 38 10.17 5.64 -6.62
C GLY A 38 10.77 4.91 -5.42
N GLN A 39 11.86 5.43 -4.86
CA GLN A 39 12.51 4.85 -3.68
C GLN A 39 11.62 4.96 -2.44
N VAL A 40 10.90 6.07 -2.28
CA VAL A 40 9.96 6.28 -1.18
C VAL A 40 8.87 5.20 -1.19
N ILE A 41 8.25 4.95 -2.35
CA ILE A 41 7.24 3.88 -2.48
C ILE A 41 7.84 2.50 -2.27
N ASN A 42 9.04 2.27 -2.79
CA ASN A 42 9.72 0.99 -2.61
C ASN A 42 9.97 0.66 -1.13
N GLN A 43 10.27 1.65 -0.27
CA GLN A 43 10.42 1.44 1.17
C GLN A 43 9.13 0.90 1.82
N TYR A 44 7.96 1.43 1.43
CA TYR A 44 6.67 0.92 1.92
C TYR A 44 6.36 -0.46 1.37
N LEU A 45 6.56 -0.66 0.06
CA LEU A 45 6.28 -1.94 -0.59
C LEU A 45 7.24 -3.06 -0.18
N GLN A 46 8.41 -2.76 0.37
CA GLN A 46 9.33 -3.74 0.95
C GLN A 46 9.10 -3.94 2.46
N GLY A 47 8.14 -3.23 3.07
CA GLY A 47 7.90 -3.28 4.52
C GLY A 47 8.99 -2.61 5.37
N GLN A 48 9.91 -1.86 4.75
CA GLN A 48 10.92 -1.08 5.47
C GLN A 48 10.30 0.13 6.18
N LYS A 49 9.19 0.63 5.64
CA LYS A 49 8.32 1.61 6.29
C LYS A 49 6.91 1.04 6.43
N PRO A 50 6.26 1.24 7.59
CA PRO A 50 4.90 0.79 7.77
C PRO A 50 3.94 1.58 6.87
N LEU A 51 3.00 0.87 6.23
CA LEU A 51 1.93 1.45 5.41
C LEU A 51 0.81 2.01 6.28
N VAL A 52 0.54 1.34 7.40
CA VAL A 52 -0.47 1.72 8.39
C VAL A 52 0.20 1.90 9.74
N THR A 53 -0.34 2.77 10.58
CA THR A 53 0.25 2.99 11.90
C THR A 53 0.27 1.68 12.70
N HIS A 54 1.38 1.43 13.40
CA HIS A 54 1.55 0.20 14.17
C HIS A 54 0.45 0.02 15.24
N THR A 55 -0.04 1.13 15.81
CA THR A 55 -1.17 1.13 16.75
C THR A 55 -2.45 0.60 16.09
N LEU A 56 -2.77 1.01 14.86
CA LEU A 56 -3.96 0.53 14.15
C LEU A 56 -3.86 -0.98 13.88
N LEU A 57 -2.70 -1.46 13.44
CA LEU A 57 -2.49 -2.91 13.24
C LEU A 57 -2.72 -3.71 14.52
N LYS A 58 -2.19 -3.23 15.66
CA LYS A 58 -2.40 -3.88 16.96
C LYS A 58 -3.88 -3.93 17.35
N VAL A 59 -4.62 -2.85 17.14
CA VAL A 59 -6.06 -2.80 17.42
C VAL A 59 -6.81 -3.82 16.57
N LEU A 60 -6.56 -3.86 15.26
CA LEU A 60 -7.19 -4.83 14.36
C LEU A 60 -6.89 -6.28 14.79
N GLN A 61 -5.64 -6.58 15.12
CA GLN A 61 -5.24 -7.90 15.60
C GLN A 61 -5.92 -8.26 16.93
N ALA A 62 -5.99 -7.32 17.88
CA ALA A 62 -6.66 -7.53 19.16
C ALA A 62 -8.16 -7.81 19.00
N LEU A 63 -8.79 -7.24 17.97
CA LEU A 63 -10.19 -7.50 17.60
C LEU A 63 -10.37 -8.78 16.76
N GLY A 64 -9.30 -9.57 16.56
CA GLY A 64 -9.36 -10.84 15.85
C GLY A 64 -9.32 -10.73 14.31
N ALA A 65 -8.92 -9.59 13.76
CA ALA A 65 -8.77 -9.42 12.33
C ALA A 65 -7.68 -10.37 11.78
N ARG A 66 -8.05 -11.18 10.80
CA ARG A 66 -7.14 -12.13 10.10
C ARG A 66 -6.74 -11.67 8.70
N ARG A 67 -7.49 -10.72 8.13
CA ARG A 67 -7.29 -10.17 6.78
C ARG A 67 -7.83 -8.74 6.71
N ILE A 68 -7.11 -7.87 6.00
CA ILE A 68 -7.60 -6.55 5.57
C ILE A 68 -7.89 -6.66 4.08
N THR A 69 -9.05 -6.19 3.62
CA THR A 69 -9.43 -6.15 2.20
C THR A 69 -9.62 -4.70 1.77
N ILE A 70 -8.93 -4.27 0.71
CA ILE A 70 -9.17 -2.98 0.07
C ILE A 70 -10.18 -3.18 -1.07
N HIS A 71 -11.27 -2.44 -1.05
CA HIS A 71 -12.20 -2.30 -2.17
C HIS A 71 -11.77 -1.09 -3.00
N TRP A 72 -11.55 -1.30 -4.31
CA TRP A 72 -11.19 -0.25 -5.24
C TRP A 72 -12.42 0.17 -6.03
N GLU A 73 -12.75 1.45 -5.98
CA GLU A 73 -13.75 2.04 -6.87
C GLU A 73 -12.99 2.73 -8.01
N ASP A 74 -13.09 2.17 -9.22
CA ASP A 74 -12.61 2.84 -10.42
C ASP A 74 -13.71 3.82 -10.85
N GLU A 75 -13.46 5.13 -10.79
CA GLU A 75 -14.38 6.10 -11.40
C GLU A 75 -14.53 5.76 -12.89
N PRO A 76 -15.77 5.58 -13.39
CA PRO A 76 -15.98 5.36 -14.81
C PRO A 76 -15.47 6.59 -15.56
N HIS A 77 -14.47 6.40 -16.42
CA HIS A 77 -14.05 7.45 -17.34
C HIS A 77 -15.22 7.70 -18.29
N ILE A 78 -15.92 8.83 -18.09
CA ILE A 78 -16.93 9.38 -18.99
C ILE A 78 -16.22 9.99 -20.20
#